data_AF-A0AAU9GF72-F1
#
_entry.id   AF-A0AAU9GF72-F1
#
_cell.length_a   1.000
_cell.length_b   1.000
_cell.length_c   1.000
_cell.angle_alpha   90.00
_cell.angle_beta   90.00
_cell.angle_gamma   90.00
#
_symmetry.space_group_name_H-M   'P 1'
#
loop_
_entity.id
_entity.type
_entity.pdbx_description
1 polymer ?
#
loop_
_entity_poly.entity_id
_entity_poly.type
_entity_poly.pdbx_seq_one_letter_code
_entity_poly.pdbx_strand_id
1 'polypeptide(L)'
;MGKKGKGKGNKLTKMSEEERARYLQMRADAEEETRRRKMQLISMYMKNKLKREDAFGRLNMAKINQEWRSILRQVKIQELRREIVDVEAFFKEALKRKDHVIQRLIAHIGSTEDMYANLQQSHMENISGIIGIHRSRLEFFRSIYEEDKQAVLGEWELDSAGFRAMHEQKQQELECVFYQVEETTDREIKDNHERFLERCEDLKSGMQLQLEQITSRGEAKLERLWQDYQSVLAGYCQHIEGFYSEYVDLKQRDEEAALQISQQTYDIEHLIDQLANLRLVSEEFQVKQQAQLEQRQAIKQQLTERLRELRTCVEQEVARDHQTFKLMSVESYNALETLQGIVSHGDTLVQLSAVCAKMETQREKMFLLPELSREIIEIREVKDQSAAATDQLREEIGVVPEMDTFWRRVNNVAVDVACLKQQKKRLEASNSQLKAELQDYLVNLNISNGSNSHVHDYLCRRPKSMSVDRVTRLQLQPKQVKSALPAGRRPPPPTPPTIHPGRVRVAAFEANFSNAVRSRNLIRGRPELARIERTS
;
A
#
# COMPACT_ATOMS: atom_id res chain seq x y z
N MET A 1 -14.41 -32.88 112.08
CA MET A 1 -14.02 -32.85 113.50
C MET A 1 -14.51 -31.55 114.12
N GLY A 2 -15.69 -31.59 114.73
CA GLY A 2 -16.24 -30.46 115.46
C GLY A 2 -15.47 -30.19 116.75
N LYS A 3 -15.28 -28.91 117.08
CA LYS A 3 -14.97 -28.48 118.45
C LYS A 3 -16.10 -27.55 118.89
N LYS A 4 -16.93 -28.10 119.79
CA LYS A 4 -17.99 -27.41 120.54
C LYS A 4 -17.45 -26.14 121.21
N GLY A 5 -18.35 -25.18 121.33
CA GLY A 5 -18.05 -23.86 121.87
C GLY A 5 -17.64 -23.82 123.33
N LYS A 6 -17.31 -22.60 123.75
CA LYS A 6 -17.40 -22.16 125.13
C LYS A 6 -17.65 -20.66 125.11
N GLY A 7 -18.86 -20.26 125.47
CA GLY A 7 -19.18 -18.88 125.78
C GLY A 7 -18.28 -18.40 126.92
N LYS A 8 -17.57 -17.30 126.72
CA LYS A 8 -17.00 -16.47 127.78
C LYS A 8 -17.81 -15.19 127.87
N GLY A 9 -19.06 -15.33 128.32
CA GLY A 9 -19.79 -14.26 128.98
C GLY A 9 -19.38 -14.26 130.45
N ASN A 10 -18.44 -13.38 130.82
CA ASN A 10 -18.23 -12.81 132.16
C ASN A 10 -16.85 -12.14 132.24
N LYS A 11 -16.72 -11.01 131.53
CA LYS A 11 -15.64 -10.03 131.74
C LYS A 11 -16.09 -8.60 131.39
N LEU A 12 -17.41 -8.35 131.46
CA LEU A 12 -18.03 -7.05 131.16
C LEU A 12 -18.84 -6.47 132.34
N THR A 13 -18.76 -7.07 133.53
CA THR A 13 -19.53 -6.68 134.73
C THR A 13 -18.67 -6.06 135.85
N LYS A 14 -17.39 -5.73 135.57
CA LYS A 14 -16.45 -5.04 136.48
C LYS A 14 -15.50 -4.06 135.75
N MET A 15 -16.02 -3.28 134.79
CA MET A 15 -15.23 -2.30 134.03
C MET A 15 -16.07 -1.04 133.81
N SER A 16 -15.44 0.14 133.88
CA SER A 16 -16.10 1.44 133.62
C SER A 16 -16.67 1.49 132.19
N GLU A 17 -17.75 2.25 131.95
CA GLU A 17 -18.42 2.33 130.64
C GLU A 17 -17.46 2.67 129.48
N GLU A 18 -16.38 3.40 129.76
CA GLU A 18 -15.32 3.74 128.79
C GLU A 18 -14.44 2.54 128.36
N GLU A 19 -14.14 1.62 129.27
CA GLU A 19 -13.29 0.47 128.98
C GLU A 19 -14.05 -0.64 128.24
N ARG A 20 -15.37 -0.70 128.47
CA ARG A 20 -16.30 -1.58 127.78
C ARG A 20 -16.45 -1.17 126.32
N ALA A 21 -16.50 0.14 126.05
CA ALA A 21 -16.51 0.70 124.70
C ALA A 21 -15.18 0.41 123.97
N ARG A 22 -14.02 0.63 124.61
CA ARG A 22 -12.71 0.33 124.00
C ARG A 22 -12.51 -1.16 123.68
N TYR A 23 -12.96 -2.07 124.54
CA TYR A 23 -12.86 -3.51 124.28
C TYR A 23 -13.78 -3.96 123.13
N LEU A 24 -15.02 -3.43 123.07
CA LEU A 24 -15.92 -3.68 121.96
C LEU A 24 -15.38 -3.10 120.64
N GLN A 25 -14.73 -1.94 120.70
CA GLN A 25 -14.08 -1.31 119.55
C GLN A 25 -12.85 -2.08 119.09
N MET A 26 -11.94 -2.46 119.99
CA MET A 26 -10.79 -3.31 119.66
C MET A 26 -11.21 -4.68 119.08
N ARG A 27 -12.32 -5.25 119.58
CA ARG A 27 -12.89 -6.49 119.03
C ARG A 27 -13.52 -6.26 117.66
N ALA A 28 -14.24 -5.16 117.46
CA ALA A 28 -14.78 -4.77 116.16
C ALA A 28 -13.67 -4.51 115.14
N ASP A 29 -12.58 -3.84 115.55
CA ASP A 29 -11.41 -3.57 114.72
C ASP A 29 -10.66 -4.85 114.36
N ALA A 30 -10.52 -5.80 115.30
CA ALA A 30 -9.92 -7.11 115.02
C ALA A 30 -10.82 -7.98 114.11
N GLU A 31 -12.14 -7.94 114.29
CA GLU A 31 -13.10 -8.61 113.40
C GLU A 31 -13.15 -7.95 112.01
N GLU A 32 -13.01 -6.63 111.92
CA GLU A 32 -12.86 -5.91 110.66
C GLU A 32 -11.52 -6.17 109.97
N GLU A 33 -10.41 -6.22 110.70
CA GLU A 33 -9.11 -6.58 110.14
C GLU A 33 -9.11 -8.02 109.64
N THR A 34 -9.68 -8.96 110.37
CA THR A 34 -9.80 -10.35 109.90
C THR A 34 -10.74 -10.46 108.70
N ARG A 35 -11.83 -9.68 108.64
CA ARG A 35 -12.69 -9.56 107.46
C ARG A 35 -11.94 -8.96 106.27
N ARG A 36 -11.15 -7.90 106.47
CA ARG A 36 -10.30 -7.27 105.45
C ARG A 36 -9.23 -8.22 104.94
N ARG A 37 -8.52 -8.95 105.82
CA ARG A 37 -7.53 -9.97 105.44
C ARG A 37 -8.15 -11.11 104.63
N LYS A 38 -9.34 -11.59 105.03
CA LYS A 38 -10.10 -12.59 104.25
C LYS A 38 -10.50 -12.03 102.88
N MET A 39 -11.00 -10.80 102.83
CA MET A 39 -11.39 -10.15 101.57
C MET A 39 -10.19 -9.88 100.65
N GLN A 40 -9.04 -9.49 101.20
CA GLN A 40 -7.79 -9.34 100.48
C GLN A 40 -7.27 -10.68 99.93
N LEU A 41 -7.36 -11.76 100.71
CA LEU A 41 -6.97 -13.10 100.27
C LEU A 41 -7.86 -13.58 99.12
N ILE A 42 -9.18 -13.38 99.21
CA ILE A 42 -10.13 -13.70 98.14
C ILE A 42 -9.86 -12.85 96.89
N SER A 43 -9.62 -11.54 97.05
CA SER A 43 -9.28 -10.64 95.95
C SER A 43 -7.96 -11.03 95.27
N MET A 44 -6.93 -11.38 96.04
CA MET A 44 -5.64 -11.84 95.52
C MET A 44 -5.76 -13.18 94.79
N TYR A 45 -6.54 -14.12 95.34
CA TYR A 45 -6.85 -15.38 94.67
C TYR A 45 -7.59 -15.14 93.35
N MET A 46 -8.61 -14.28 93.34
CA MET A 46 -9.37 -13.93 92.13
C MET A 46 -8.48 -13.26 91.09
N LYS A 47 -7.63 -12.32 91.49
CA LYS A 47 -6.67 -11.65 90.60
C LYS A 47 -5.66 -12.64 90.01
N ASN A 48 -5.17 -13.58 90.80
CA ASN A 48 -4.25 -14.62 90.31
C ASN A 48 -4.95 -15.63 89.39
N LYS A 49 -6.21 -15.98 89.68
CA LYS A 49 -7.04 -16.82 88.81
C LYS A 49 -7.29 -16.13 87.47
N LEU A 50 -7.71 -14.87 87.49
CA LEU A 50 -7.88 -14.03 86.29
C LEU A 50 -6.60 -13.92 85.47
N LYS A 51 -5.44 -13.69 86.11
CA LYS A 51 -4.16 -13.65 85.39
C LYS A 51 -3.80 -14.98 84.72
N ARG A 52 -4.08 -16.11 85.36
CA ARG A 52 -3.86 -17.44 84.76
C ARG A 52 -4.82 -17.67 83.60
N GLU A 53 -6.11 -17.37 83.78
CA GLU A 53 -7.11 -17.50 82.72
C GLU A 53 -6.77 -16.60 81.52
N ASP A 54 -6.31 -15.36 81.75
CA ASP A 54 -5.85 -14.47 80.69
C ASP A 54 -4.58 -14.99 79.98
N ALA A 55 -3.61 -15.53 80.73
CA ALA A 55 -2.42 -16.15 80.15
C ALA A 55 -2.77 -17.39 79.32
N PHE A 56 -3.67 -18.25 79.80
CA PHE A 56 -4.19 -19.39 79.04
C PHE A 56 -5.03 -18.95 77.84
N GLY A 57 -5.81 -17.88 77.96
CA GLY A 57 -6.55 -17.27 76.86
C GLY A 57 -5.62 -16.79 75.75
N ARG A 58 -4.54 -16.08 76.11
CA ARG A 58 -3.50 -15.65 75.15
C ARG A 58 -2.78 -16.82 74.49
N LEU A 59 -2.41 -17.84 75.27
CA LEU A 59 -1.78 -19.06 74.74
C LEU A 59 -2.71 -19.80 73.77
N ASN A 60 -3.97 -20.00 74.15
CA ASN A 60 -4.96 -20.68 73.32
C ASN A 60 -5.25 -19.88 72.06
N MET A 61 -5.36 -18.55 72.14
CA MET A 61 -5.50 -17.68 70.97
C MET A 61 -4.31 -17.80 70.02
N ALA A 62 -3.07 -17.82 70.55
CA ALA A 62 -1.87 -18.00 69.75
C ALA A 62 -1.84 -19.38 69.05
N LYS A 63 -2.24 -20.45 69.75
CA LYS A 63 -2.37 -21.80 69.18
C LYS A 63 -3.42 -21.84 68.06
N ILE A 64 -4.62 -21.33 68.33
CA ILE A 64 -5.70 -21.25 67.34
C ILE A 64 -5.26 -20.44 66.11
N ASN A 65 -4.60 -19.30 66.31
CA ASN A 65 -4.07 -18.49 65.20
C ASN A 65 -2.98 -19.23 64.41
N GLN A 66 -2.13 -20.01 65.06
CA GLN A 66 -1.11 -20.81 64.38
C GLN A 66 -1.74 -21.91 63.52
N GLU A 67 -2.76 -22.61 64.04
CA GLU A 67 -3.52 -23.60 63.28
C GLU A 67 -4.25 -22.95 62.09
N TRP A 68 -4.91 -21.81 62.30
CA TRP A 68 -5.54 -21.06 61.20
C TRP A 68 -4.55 -20.62 60.14
N ARG A 69 -3.36 -20.13 60.52
CA ARG A 69 -2.29 -19.80 59.56
C ARG A 69 -1.83 -21.02 58.79
N SER A 70 -1.74 -22.19 59.44
CA SER A 70 -1.40 -23.44 58.79
C SER A 70 -2.43 -23.82 57.72
N ILE A 71 -3.71 -23.83 58.12
CA ILE A 71 -4.85 -24.13 57.23
C ILE A 71 -4.89 -23.14 56.06
N LEU A 72 -4.82 -21.84 56.32
CA LEU A 72 -4.87 -20.80 55.28
C LEU A 72 -3.69 -20.90 54.31
N ARG A 73 -2.48 -21.19 54.79
CA ARG A 73 -1.33 -21.43 53.90
C ARG A 73 -1.54 -22.67 53.06
N GLN A 74 -2.08 -23.75 53.63
CA GLN A 74 -2.35 -24.97 52.88
C GLN A 74 -3.40 -24.75 51.78
N VAL A 75 -4.49 -24.06 52.10
CA VAL A 75 -5.51 -23.66 51.13
C VAL A 75 -4.89 -22.77 50.05
N LYS A 76 -4.10 -21.75 50.42
CA LYS A 76 -3.48 -20.86 49.44
C LYS A 76 -2.49 -21.58 48.53
N ILE A 77 -1.71 -22.53 49.06
CA ILE A 77 -0.82 -23.36 48.25
C ILE A 77 -1.61 -24.21 47.25
N GLN A 78 -2.76 -24.76 47.65
CA GLN A 78 -3.62 -25.51 46.75
C GLN A 78 -4.24 -24.63 45.66
N GLU A 79 -4.69 -23.42 46.00
CA GLU A 79 -5.16 -22.43 45.02
C GLU A 79 -4.06 -22.07 44.02
N LEU A 80 -2.87 -21.69 44.49
CA LEU A 80 -1.75 -21.33 43.62
C LEU A 80 -1.33 -22.48 42.71
N ARG A 81 -1.38 -23.74 43.19
CA ARG A 81 -1.12 -24.92 42.36
C ARG A 81 -2.17 -25.08 41.26
N ARG A 82 -3.45 -24.85 41.57
CA ARG A 82 -4.51 -24.88 40.56
C ARG A 82 -4.31 -23.78 39.52
N GLU A 83 -4.06 -22.55 39.96
CA GLU A 83 -3.77 -21.42 39.08
C GLU A 83 -2.59 -21.71 38.13
N ILE A 84 -1.50 -22.32 38.63
CA ILE A 84 -0.35 -22.72 37.79
C ILE A 84 -0.77 -23.75 36.73
N VAL A 85 -1.56 -24.75 37.10
CA VAL A 85 -2.05 -25.77 36.15
C VAL A 85 -2.99 -25.17 35.12
N ASP A 86 -3.87 -24.25 35.52
CA ASP A 86 -4.79 -23.56 34.60
C ASP A 86 -4.01 -22.69 33.61
N VAL A 87 -2.98 -21.99 34.08
CA VAL A 87 -2.08 -21.19 33.23
C VAL A 87 -1.26 -22.08 32.29
N GLU A 88 -0.75 -23.22 32.77
CA GLU A 88 -0.05 -24.19 31.94
C GLU A 88 -0.97 -24.74 30.83
N ALA A 89 -2.20 -25.09 31.17
CA ALA A 89 -3.20 -25.56 30.21
C ALA A 89 -3.53 -24.47 29.16
N PHE A 90 -3.71 -23.23 29.61
CA PHE A 90 -3.92 -22.08 28.72
C PHE A 90 -2.77 -21.90 27.74
N PHE A 91 -1.51 -21.94 28.22
CA PHE A 91 -0.34 -21.82 27.35
C PHE A 91 -0.19 -22.99 26.39
N LYS A 92 -0.42 -24.23 26.83
CA LYS A 92 -0.41 -25.41 25.96
C LYS A 92 -1.42 -25.29 24.83
N GLU A 93 -2.63 -24.83 25.13
CA GLU A 93 -3.67 -24.64 24.13
C GLU A 93 -3.33 -23.48 23.17
N ALA A 94 -2.80 -22.37 23.69
CA ALA A 94 -2.31 -21.27 22.86
C ALA A 94 -1.18 -21.69 21.92
N LEU A 95 -0.24 -22.53 22.41
CA LEU A 95 0.84 -23.10 21.59
C LEU A 95 0.27 -24.02 20.51
N LYS A 96 -0.63 -24.95 20.84
CA LYS A 96 -1.29 -25.82 19.84
C LYS A 96 -1.98 -25.03 18.73
N ARG A 97 -2.69 -23.95 19.07
CA ARG A 97 -3.32 -23.08 18.07
C ARG A 97 -2.28 -22.41 17.17
N LYS A 98 -1.19 -21.92 17.74
CA LYS A 98 -0.08 -21.33 16.97
C LYS A 98 0.59 -22.37 16.07
N ASP A 99 0.87 -23.57 16.59
CA ASP A 99 1.45 -24.67 15.81
C ASP A 99 0.55 -25.08 14.66
N HIS A 100 -0.77 -25.14 14.87
CA HIS A 100 -1.72 -25.41 13.79
C HIS A 100 -1.70 -24.33 12.71
N VAL A 101 -1.61 -23.05 13.10
CA VAL A 101 -1.45 -21.94 12.15
C VAL A 101 -0.15 -22.07 11.37
N ILE A 102 0.97 -22.39 12.05
CA ILE A 102 2.27 -22.61 11.41
C ILE A 102 2.20 -23.77 10.41
N GLN A 103 1.64 -24.92 10.80
CA GLN A 103 1.48 -26.07 9.90
C GLN A 103 0.64 -25.73 8.68
N ARG A 104 -0.47 -25.00 8.86
CA ARG A 104 -1.30 -24.53 7.74
C ARG A 104 -0.53 -23.59 6.81
N LEU A 105 0.26 -22.68 7.36
CA LEU A 105 1.10 -21.77 6.58
C LEU A 105 2.19 -22.54 5.81
N ILE A 106 2.84 -23.53 6.42
CA ILE A 106 3.81 -24.39 5.75
C ILE A 106 3.16 -25.17 4.60
N ALA A 107 1.99 -25.76 4.83
CA ALA A 107 1.25 -26.47 3.79
C ALA A 107 0.84 -25.55 2.64
N HIS A 108 0.41 -24.32 2.95
CA HIS A 108 0.10 -23.32 1.93
C HIS A 108 1.34 -22.91 1.14
N ILE A 109 2.48 -22.68 1.80
CA ILE A 109 3.76 -22.36 1.13
C ILE A 109 4.13 -23.50 0.18
N GLY A 110 4.13 -24.76 0.65
CA GLY A 110 4.42 -25.92 -0.19
C GLY A 110 3.49 -26.02 -1.41
N SER A 111 2.17 -25.83 -1.21
CA SER A 111 1.23 -25.81 -2.34
C SER A 111 1.49 -24.67 -3.31
N THR A 112 1.85 -23.47 -2.83
CA THR A 112 2.19 -22.35 -3.70
C THR A 112 3.49 -22.56 -4.47
N GLU A 113 4.47 -23.22 -3.86
CA GLU A 113 5.72 -23.61 -4.52
C GLU A 113 5.45 -24.65 -5.61
N ASP A 114 4.63 -25.67 -5.34
CA ASP A 114 4.21 -26.67 -6.34
C ASP A 114 3.46 -26.02 -7.50
N MET A 115 2.52 -25.10 -7.21
CA MET A 115 1.82 -24.34 -8.25
C MET A 115 2.78 -23.49 -9.08
N TYR A 116 3.76 -22.84 -8.45
CA TYR A 116 4.78 -22.05 -9.15
C TYR A 116 5.67 -22.93 -10.04
N ALA A 117 6.13 -24.07 -9.53
CA ALA A 117 6.93 -25.03 -10.30
C ALA A 117 6.16 -25.55 -11.52
N ASN A 118 4.88 -25.90 -11.34
CA ASN A 118 4.02 -26.34 -12.43
C ASN A 118 3.79 -25.25 -13.49
N LEU A 119 3.54 -24.00 -13.06
CA LEU A 119 3.37 -22.87 -13.96
C LEU A 119 4.66 -22.60 -14.76
N GLN A 120 5.82 -22.64 -14.08
CA GLN A 120 7.11 -22.45 -14.73
C GLN A 120 7.41 -23.56 -15.74
N GLN A 121 7.11 -24.81 -15.39
CA GLN A 121 7.25 -25.95 -16.30
C GLN A 121 6.35 -25.77 -17.52
N SER A 122 5.07 -25.48 -17.33
CA SER A 122 4.13 -25.25 -18.44
C SER A 122 4.57 -24.08 -19.34
N HIS A 123 5.05 -22.99 -18.75
CA HIS A 123 5.60 -21.87 -19.51
C HIS A 123 6.84 -22.28 -20.33
N MET A 124 7.74 -23.07 -19.76
CA MET A 124 8.93 -23.58 -20.45
C MET A 124 8.56 -24.53 -21.61
N GLU A 125 7.55 -25.38 -21.41
CA GLU A 125 7.00 -26.26 -22.46
C GLU A 125 6.39 -25.42 -23.60
N ASN A 126 5.62 -24.38 -23.27
CA ASN A 126 5.06 -23.45 -24.26
C ASN A 126 6.15 -22.73 -25.05
N ILE A 127 7.19 -22.21 -24.39
CA ILE A 127 8.34 -21.59 -25.06
C ILE A 127 9.03 -22.61 -25.96
N SER A 128 9.25 -23.83 -25.48
CA SER A 128 9.87 -24.90 -26.27
C SER A 128 9.04 -25.25 -27.50
N GLY A 129 7.71 -25.26 -27.37
CA GLY A 129 6.78 -25.42 -28.49
C GLY A 129 6.89 -24.29 -29.51
N ILE A 130 6.93 -23.03 -29.06
CA ILE A 130 7.12 -21.85 -29.92
C ILE A 130 8.45 -21.94 -30.66
N ILE A 131 9.55 -22.28 -29.97
CA ILE A 131 10.87 -22.48 -30.58
C ILE A 131 10.81 -23.60 -31.62
N GLY A 132 10.13 -24.70 -31.33
CA GLY A 132 9.93 -25.81 -32.27
C GLY A 132 9.22 -25.38 -33.55
N ILE A 133 8.13 -24.61 -33.43
CA ILE A 133 7.39 -24.06 -34.58
C ILE A 133 8.27 -23.08 -35.38
N HIS A 134 9.05 -22.24 -34.72
CA HIS A 134 9.96 -21.34 -35.43
C HIS A 134 11.08 -22.08 -36.14
N ARG A 135 11.64 -23.14 -35.53
CA ARG A 135 12.65 -23.98 -36.17
C ARG A 135 12.09 -24.69 -37.40
N SER A 136 10.90 -25.28 -37.32
CA SER A 136 10.27 -25.93 -38.49
C SER A 136 9.95 -24.95 -39.61
N ARG A 137 9.50 -23.73 -39.28
CA ARG A 137 9.30 -22.66 -40.28
C ARG A 137 10.61 -22.23 -40.93
N LEU A 138 11.68 -22.11 -40.17
CA LEU A 138 13.01 -21.77 -40.72
C LEU A 138 13.54 -22.89 -41.62
N GLU A 139 13.38 -24.15 -41.24
CA GLU A 139 13.74 -25.29 -42.06
C GLU A 139 12.94 -25.34 -43.36
N PHE A 140 11.64 -25.07 -43.30
CA PHE A 140 10.77 -24.96 -44.48
C PHE A 140 11.25 -23.85 -45.44
N PHE A 141 11.48 -22.63 -44.95
CA PHE A 141 12.00 -21.55 -45.80
C PHE A 141 13.40 -21.84 -46.35
N ARG A 142 14.24 -22.53 -45.57
CA ARG A 142 15.55 -22.96 -46.03
C ARG A 142 15.44 -23.99 -47.15
N SER A 143 14.52 -24.96 -47.05
CA SER A 143 14.27 -25.94 -48.11
C SER A 143 13.84 -25.24 -49.39
N ILE A 144 12.83 -24.37 -49.32
CA ILE A 144 12.34 -23.61 -50.48
C ILE A 144 13.47 -22.79 -51.09
N TYR A 145 14.24 -22.07 -50.28
CA TYR A 145 15.35 -21.27 -50.79
C TYR A 145 16.39 -22.13 -51.50
N GLU A 146 16.74 -23.30 -50.95
CA GLU A 146 17.72 -24.19 -51.58
C GLU A 146 17.17 -24.82 -52.87
N GLU A 147 15.88 -25.17 -52.90
CA GLU A 147 15.16 -25.64 -54.10
C GLU A 147 15.14 -24.56 -55.20
N ASP A 148 14.73 -23.33 -54.86
CA ASP A 148 14.70 -22.19 -55.79
C ASP A 148 16.11 -21.87 -56.31
N LYS A 149 17.11 -21.88 -55.42
CA LYS A 149 18.52 -21.69 -55.78
C LYS A 149 18.99 -22.78 -56.76
N GLN A 150 18.67 -24.05 -56.49
CA GLN A 150 19.04 -25.15 -57.38
C GLN A 150 18.33 -25.05 -58.73
N ALA A 151 17.06 -24.64 -58.75
CA ALA A 151 16.31 -24.42 -59.98
C ALA A 151 16.95 -23.32 -60.85
N VAL A 152 17.24 -22.15 -60.27
CA VAL A 152 17.89 -21.03 -60.98
C VAL A 152 19.29 -21.40 -61.48
N LEU A 153 20.07 -22.11 -60.67
CA LEU A 153 21.38 -22.61 -61.10
C LEU A 153 21.27 -23.62 -62.24
N GLY A 154 20.29 -24.53 -62.18
CA GLY A 154 20.04 -25.50 -63.25
C GLY A 154 19.59 -24.82 -64.56
N GLU A 155 18.72 -23.82 -64.49
CA GLU A 155 18.32 -23.00 -65.65
C GLU A 155 19.53 -22.27 -66.24
N TRP A 156 20.36 -21.65 -65.40
CA TRP A 156 21.58 -20.97 -65.85
C TRP A 156 22.59 -21.93 -66.49
N GLU A 157 22.77 -23.12 -65.93
CA GLU A 157 23.66 -24.14 -66.50
C GLU A 157 23.17 -24.61 -67.88
N LEU A 158 21.86 -24.82 -68.01
CA LEU A 158 21.22 -25.20 -69.27
C LEU A 158 21.36 -24.08 -70.32
N ASP A 159 21.06 -22.84 -69.96
CA ASP A 159 21.20 -21.68 -70.83
C ASP A 159 22.65 -21.47 -71.24
N SER A 160 23.59 -21.57 -70.29
CA SER A 160 25.03 -21.44 -70.55
C SER A 160 25.51 -22.53 -71.52
N ALA A 161 25.05 -23.77 -71.36
CA ALA A 161 25.34 -24.85 -72.30
C ALA A 161 24.73 -24.57 -73.68
N GLY A 162 23.49 -24.09 -73.74
CA GLY A 162 22.82 -23.70 -74.98
C GLY A 162 23.54 -22.58 -75.73
N PHE A 163 23.96 -21.53 -75.01
CA PHE A 163 24.75 -20.44 -75.58
C PHE A 163 26.12 -20.90 -76.09
N ARG A 164 26.81 -21.77 -75.34
CA ARG A 164 28.08 -22.36 -75.80
C ARG A 164 27.90 -23.17 -77.09
N ALA A 165 26.89 -24.04 -77.15
CA ALA A 165 26.61 -24.84 -78.34
C ALA A 165 26.23 -23.97 -79.54
N MET A 166 25.40 -22.95 -79.34
CA MET A 166 25.03 -21.99 -80.39
C MET A 166 26.26 -21.20 -80.87
N HIS A 167 27.12 -20.76 -79.95
CA HIS A 167 28.35 -20.06 -80.28
C HIS A 167 29.30 -20.96 -81.10
N GLU A 168 29.49 -22.21 -80.69
CA GLU A 168 30.30 -23.19 -81.41
C GLU A 168 29.75 -23.47 -82.82
N GLN A 169 28.43 -23.64 -82.95
CA GLN A 169 27.79 -23.78 -84.26
C GLN A 169 28.03 -22.55 -85.15
N LYS A 170 27.83 -21.34 -84.62
CA LYS A 170 28.03 -20.10 -85.38
C LYS A 170 29.49 -19.90 -85.76
N GLN A 171 30.42 -20.29 -84.89
CA GLN A 171 31.84 -20.29 -85.20
C GLN A 171 32.16 -21.23 -86.37
N GLN A 172 31.65 -22.48 -86.34
CA GLN A 172 31.82 -23.43 -87.44
C GLN A 172 31.21 -22.92 -88.76
N GLU A 173 30.03 -22.31 -88.72
CA GLU A 173 29.40 -21.68 -89.89
C GLU A 173 30.28 -20.57 -90.48
N LEU A 174 30.85 -19.70 -89.64
CA LEU A 174 31.75 -18.63 -90.06
C LEU A 174 33.07 -19.18 -90.62
N GLU A 175 33.64 -20.21 -90.01
CA GLU A 175 34.84 -20.89 -90.51
C GLU A 175 34.58 -21.48 -91.91
N CYS A 176 33.42 -22.11 -92.14
CA CYS A 176 33.04 -22.61 -93.45
C CYS A 176 32.90 -21.50 -94.50
N VAL A 177 32.25 -20.38 -94.16
CA VAL A 177 32.14 -19.22 -95.06
C VAL A 177 33.52 -18.64 -95.37
N PHE A 178 34.39 -18.52 -94.34
CA PHE A 178 35.76 -18.05 -94.51
C PHE A 178 36.54 -18.92 -95.48
N TYR A 179 36.54 -20.25 -95.29
CA TYR A 179 37.20 -21.18 -96.21
C TYR A 179 36.63 -21.12 -97.62
N GLN A 180 35.31 -20.98 -97.78
CA GLN A 180 34.69 -20.85 -99.10
C GLN A 180 35.13 -19.56 -99.80
N VAL A 181 35.19 -18.43 -99.08
CA VAL A 181 35.67 -17.16 -99.60
C VAL A 181 37.13 -17.26 -100.02
N GLU A 182 38.02 -17.79 -99.16
CA GLU A 182 39.42 -18.03 -99.50
C GLU A 182 39.57 -18.86 -100.78
N GLU A 183 38.85 -19.97 -100.88
CA GLU A 183 38.90 -20.83 -102.05
C GLU A 183 38.36 -20.13 -103.33
N THR A 184 37.33 -19.29 -103.23
CA THR A 184 36.87 -18.49 -104.37
C THR A 184 37.88 -17.44 -104.79
N THR A 185 38.51 -16.74 -103.84
CA THR A 185 39.54 -15.75 -104.13
C THR A 185 40.77 -16.40 -104.77
N ASP A 186 41.20 -17.58 -104.29
CA ASP A 186 42.29 -18.33 -104.88
C ASP A 186 41.99 -18.79 -106.30
N ARG A 187 40.74 -19.24 -106.57
CA ARG A 187 40.30 -19.57 -107.92
C ARG A 187 40.30 -18.33 -108.82
N GLU A 188 39.76 -17.20 -108.36
CA GLU A 188 39.76 -15.95 -109.13
C GLU A 188 41.18 -15.46 -109.44
N ILE A 189 42.11 -15.58 -108.50
CA ILE A 189 43.54 -15.26 -108.71
C ILE A 189 44.12 -16.16 -109.80
N LYS A 190 43.87 -17.48 -109.74
CA LYS A 190 44.33 -18.44 -110.76
C LYS A 190 43.72 -18.15 -112.14
N ASP A 191 42.41 -17.97 -112.23
CA ASP A 191 41.72 -17.64 -113.48
C ASP A 191 42.23 -16.33 -114.09
N ASN A 192 42.44 -15.30 -113.26
CA ASN A 192 43.01 -14.03 -113.71
C ASN A 192 44.44 -14.18 -114.20
N HIS A 193 45.24 -15.04 -113.54
CA HIS A 193 46.59 -15.37 -113.97
C HIS A 193 46.61 -16.13 -115.31
N GLU A 194 45.74 -17.11 -115.50
CA GLU A 194 45.59 -17.86 -116.76
C GLU A 194 45.15 -16.94 -117.90
N ARG A 195 44.14 -16.07 -117.69
CA ARG A 195 43.72 -15.05 -118.67
C ARG A 195 44.81 -14.01 -118.96
N PHE A 196 45.71 -13.75 -118.02
CA PHE A 196 46.87 -12.90 -118.24
C PHE A 196 47.89 -13.62 -119.13
N LEU A 197 48.16 -14.91 -118.88
CA LEU A 197 49.05 -15.73 -119.71
C LEU A 197 48.53 -15.90 -121.14
N GLU A 198 47.23 -16.12 -121.34
CA GLU A 198 46.60 -16.15 -122.67
C GLU A 198 46.80 -14.81 -123.42
N ARG A 199 46.51 -13.69 -122.74
CA ARG A 199 46.76 -12.35 -123.31
C ARG A 199 48.24 -12.13 -123.63
N CYS A 200 49.17 -12.66 -122.82
CA CYS A 200 50.60 -12.59 -123.11
C CYS A 200 50.99 -13.42 -124.33
N GLU A 201 50.45 -14.61 -124.53
CA GLU A 201 50.73 -15.43 -125.72
C GLU A 201 50.10 -14.85 -126.99
N ASP A 202 48.90 -14.28 -126.91
CA ASP A 202 48.28 -13.53 -128.02
C ASP A 202 49.11 -12.30 -128.40
N LEU A 203 49.56 -11.55 -127.39
CA LEU A 203 50.43 -10.38 -127.57
C LEU A 203 51.78 -10.80 -128.15
N LYS A 204 52.36 -11.91 -127.71
CA LYS A 204 53.63 -12.44 -128.22
C LYS A 204 53.50 -12.91 -129.68
N SER A 205 52.42 -13.57 -130.05
CA SER A 205 52.12 -13.96 -131.43
C SER A 205 51.90 -12.75 -132.35
N GLY A 206 51.25 -11.69 -131.87
CA GLY A 206 51.07 -10.44 -132.62
C GLY A 206 52.36 -9.60 -132.71
N MET A 207 53.11 -9.55 -131.61
CA MET A 207 54.37 -8.82 -131.50
C MET A 207 55.45 -9.45 -132.39
N GLN A 208 55.52 -10.78 -132.51
CA GLN A 208 56.52 -11.45 -133.35
C GLN A 208 56.39 -11.09 -134.84
N LEU A 209 55.18 -10.79 -135.32
CA LEU A 209 54.90 -10.33 -136.69
C LEU A 209 55.17 -8.84 -136.90
N GLN A 210 55.06 -8.01 -135.86
CA GLN A 210 55.31 -6.58 -135.91
C GLN A 210 56.75 -6.19 -135.53
N LEU A 211 57.45 -7.00 -134.73
CA LEU A 211 58.86 -6.80 -134.35
C LEU A 211 59.79 -6.85 -135.57
N GLU A 212 59.48 -7.67 -136.57
CA GLU A 212 60.25 -7.73 -137.82
C GLU A 212 60.10 -6.45 -138.66
N GLN A 213 59.00 -5.71 -138.52
CA GLN A 213 58.73 -4.50 -139.33
C GLN A 213 59.03 -3.18 -138.61
N ILE A 214 59.01 -3.15 -137.27
CA ILE A 214 59.08 -1.89 -136.49
C ILE A 214 60.43 -1.69 -135.78
N THR A 215 61.19 -2.76 -135.47
CA THR A 215 62.52 -2.68 -134.80
C THR A 215 63.51 -1.79 -135.55
N SER A 216 63.59 -1.91 -136.87
CA SER A 216 64.48 -1.09 -137.71
C SER A 216 64.19 0.43 -137.65
N ARG A 217 62.97 0.85 -137.27
CA ARG A 217 62.52 2.25 -137.42
C ARG A 217 62.23 2.96 -136.10
N GLY A 218 61.94 2.22 -135.03
CA GLY A 218 61.54 2.76 -133.71
C GLY A 218 62.71 3.09 -132.77
N GLU A 219 63.80 2.31 -132.80
CA GLU A 219 64.93 2.44 -131.85
C GLU A 219 65.57 3.84 -131.90
N ALA A 220 65.68 4.45 -133.08
CA ALA A 220 66.33 5.76 -133.23
C ALA A 220 65.53 6.96 -132.66
N LYS A 221 64.23 6.80 -132.36
CA LYS A 221 63.33 7.91 -131.98
C LYS A 221 62.86 7.84 -130.52
N LEU A 222 62.83 6.65 -129.92
CA LEU A 222 62.38 6.43 -128.54
C LEU A 222 63.43 6.86 -127.50
N GLU A 223 64.72 6.65 -127.81
CA GLU A 223 65.85 7.00 -126.91
C GLU A 223 65.89 8.49 -126.54
N ARG A 224 65.48 9.37 -127.47
CA ARG A 224 65.55 10.83 -127.27
C ARG A 224 64.41 11.39 -126.41
N LEU A 225 63.20 10.84 -126.52
CA LEU A 225 62.04 11.33 -125.78
C LEU A 225 61.99 10.82 -124.32
N TRP A 226 62.66 9.69 -124.03
CA TRP A 226 62.69 9.08 -122.70
C TRP A 226 63.52 9.87 -121.69
N GLN A 227 64.62 10.50 -122.13
CA GLN A 227 65.52 11.27 -121.26
C GLN A 227 64.88 12.57 -120.74
N ASP A 228 64.04 13.22 -121.54
CA ASP A 228 63.41 14.49 -121.16
C ASP A 228 62.30 14.29 -120.10
N TYR A 229 61.52 13.22 -120.21
CA TYR A 229 60.39 12.93 -119.30
C TYR A 229 60.83 12.54 -117.88
N GLN A 230 61.93 11.77 -117.75
CA GLN A 230 62.47 11.36 -116.44
C GLN A 230 62.95 12.55 -115.59
N SER A 231 63.44 13.62 -116.22
CA SER A 231 63.98 14.79 -115.50
C SER A 231 62.90 15.63 -114.79
N VAL A 232 61.71 15.74 -115.39
CA VAL A 232 60.60 16.56 -114.87
C VAL A 232 59.86 15.84 -113.75
N LEU A 233 59.68 14.51 -113.86
CA LEU A 233 59.04 13.70 -112.81
C LEU A 233 59.85 13.67 -111.51
N ALA A 234 61.18 13.57 -111.59
CA ALA A 234 62.04 13.55 -110.42
C ALA A 234 61.95 14.84 -109.57
N GLY A 235 61.79 16.01 -110.22
CA GLY A 235 61.64 17.29 -109.53
C GLY A 235 60.30 17.46 -108.80
N TYR A 236 59.21 16.91 -109.34
CA TYR A 236 57.90 16.95 -108.68
C TYR A 236 57.78 16.01 -107.48
N CYS A 237 58.38 14.82 -107.55
CA CYS A 237 58.37 13.85 -106.45
C CYS A 237 59.10 14.40 -105.21
N GLN A 238 60.26 15.04 -105.39
CA GLN A 238 61.05 15.60 -104.29
C GLN A 238 60.33 16.76 -103.55
N HIS A 239 59.47 17.51 -104.23
CA HIS A 239 58.73 18.63 -103.62
C HIS A 239 57.47 18.17 -102.86
N ILE A 240 56.81 17.08 -103.29
CA ILE A 240 55.57 16.59 -102.69
C ILE A 240 55.84 15.69 -101.47
N GLU A 241 56.97 14.98 -101.43
CA GLU A 241 57.35 14.12 -100.30
C GLU A 241 57.42 14.86 -98.95
N GLY A 242 57.92 16.11 -98.94
CA GLY A 242 58.01 16.92 -97.72
C GLY A 242 56.64 17.25 -97.11
N PHE A 243 55.71 17.75 -97.93
CA PHE A 243 54.34 18.06 -97.49
C PHE A 243 53.54 16.82 -97.10
N TYR A 244 53.78 15.70 -97.77
CA TYR A 244 53.13 14.43 -97.44
C TYR A 244 53.58 13.90 -96.07
N SER A 245 54.87 13.99 -95.75
CA SER A 245 55.40 13.59 -94.43
C SER A 245 54.80 14.43 -93.30
N GLU A 246 54.75 15.76 -93.45
CA GLU A 246 54.16 16.66 -92.44
C GLU A 246 52.65 16.41 -92.25
N TYR A 247 51.92 16.13 -93.34
CA TYR A 247 50.49 15.78 -93.27
C TYR A 247 50.25 14.46 -92.54
N VAL A 248 51.07 13.43 -92.81
CA VAL A 248 50.96 12.12 -92.13
C VAL A 248 51.23 12.25 -90.63
N ASP A 249 52.26 12.99 -90.24
CA ASP A 249 52.58 13.23 -88.83
C ASP A 249 51.44 14.00 -88.12
N LEU A 250 50.86 15.00 -88.78
CA LEU A 250 49.76 15.78 -88.21
C LEU A 250 48.48 14.94 -88.09
N LYS A 251 48.19 14.10 -89.09
CA LYS A 251 47.06 13.17 -89.08
C LYS A 251 47.19 12.14 -87.96
N GLN A 252 48.39 11.59 -87.76
CA GLN A 252 48.62 10.62 -86.70
C GLN A 252 48.41 11.22 -85.30
N ARG A 253 48.89 12.46 -85.07
CA ARG A 253 48.63 13.17 -83.80
C ARG A 253 47.15 13.48 -83.58
N ASP A 254 46.41 13.80 -84.64
CA ASP A 254 44.97 14.04 -84.57
C ASP A 254 44.20 12.74 -84.26
N GLU A 255 44.58 11.62 -84.88
CA GLU A 255 44.04 10.29 -84.57
C GLU A 255 44.33 9.87 -83.12
N GLU A 256 45.55 10.11 -82.63
CA GLU A 256 45.93 9.85 -81.22
C GLU A 256 45.15 10.74 -80.25
N ALA A 257 44.98 12.02 -80.55
CA ALA A 257 44.18 12.95 -79.75
C ALA A 257 42.69 12.57 -79.75
N ALA A 258 42.13 12.17 -80.89
CA ALA A 258 40.75 11.71 -81.01
C ALA A 258 40.50 10.44 -80.17
N LEU A 259 41.44 9.49 -80.17
CA LEU A 259 41.37 8.30 -79.32
C LEU A 259 41.40 8.67 -77.83
N GLN A 260 42.30 9.57 -77.42
CA GLN A 260 42.35 10.04 -76.03
C GLN A 260 41.07 10.77 -75.60
N ILE A 261 40.53 11.62 -76.46
CA ILE A 261 39.24 12.30 -76.22
C ILE A 261 38.14 11.26 -76.05
N SER A 262 38.07 10.24 -76.92
CA SER A 262 37.05 9.19 -76.83
C SER A 262 37.10 8.41 -75.51
N GLN A 263 38.30 8.06 -75.05
CA GLN A 263 38.53 7.36 -73.79
C GLN A 263 38.11 8.24 -72.61
N GLN A 264 38.52 9.52 -72.61
CA GLN A 264 38.15 10.46 -71.56
C GLN A 264 36.63 10.70 -71.52
N THR A 265 35.95 10.80 -72.68
CA THR A 265 34.49 10.92 -72.70
C THR A 265 33.81 9.70 -72.11
N TYR A 266 34.29 8.49 -72.43
CA TYR A 266 33.76 7.26 -71.84
C TYR A 266 33.96 7.21 -70.31
N ASP A 267 35.15 7.56 -69.84
CA ASP A 267 35.44 7.59 -68.39
C ASP A 267 34.57 8.63 -67.66
N ILE A 268 34.34 9.79 -68.28
CA ILE A 268 33.46 10.83 -67.75
C ILE A 268 32.02 10.32 -67.66
N GLU A 269 31.49 9.70 -68.71
CA GLU A 269 30.13 9.13 -68.72
C GLU A 269 29.97 8.06 -67.63
N HIS A 270 30.92 7.15 -67.53
CA HIS A 270 30.92 6.12 -66.50
C HIS A 270 30.97 6.71 -65.08
N LEU A 271 31.77 7.74 -64.83
CA LEU A 271 31.81 8.45 -63.55
C LEU A 271 30.51 9.21 -63.25
N ILE A 272 29.86 9.78 -64.27
CA ILE A 272 28.55 10.43 -64.13
C ILE A 272 27.49 9.40 -63.71
N ASP A 273 27.46 8.24 -64.34
CA ASP A 273 26.53 7.15 -64.01
C ASP A 273 26.76 6.62 -62.59
N GLN A 274 28.02 6.42 -62.19
CA GLN A 274 28.36 6.05 -60.82
C GLN A 274 27.89 7.10 -59.81
N LEU A 275 28.10 8.39 -60.12
CA LEU A 275 27.69 9.49 -59.26
C LEU A 275 26.16 9.59 -59.17
N ALA A 276 25.43 9.36 -60.26
CA ALA A 276 23.97 9.29 -60.27
C ALA A 276 23.45 8.14 -59.40
N ASN A 277 24.05 6.94 -59.54
CA ASN A 277 23.71 5.77 -58.72
C ASN A 277 23.98 6.02 -57.23
N LEU A 278 25.13 6.60 -56.88
CA LEU A 278 25.46 6.94 -55.50
C LEU A 278 24.50 7.98 -54.90
N ARG A 279 24.07 8.98 -55.69
CA ARG A 279 23.05 9.95 -55.27
C ARG A 279 21.72 9.27 -54.98
N LEU A 280 21.26 8.39 -55.87
CA LEU A 280 20.00 7.66 -55.70
C LEU A 280 20.04 6.77 -54.45
N VAL A 281 21.12 6.01 -54.25
CA VAL A 281 21.30 5.18 -53.04
C VAL A 281 21.34 6.03 -51.77
N SER A 282 21.99 7.20 -51.81
CA SER A 282 22.03 8.12 -50.68
C SER A 282 20.65 8.68 -50.34
N GLU A 283 19.85 9.05 -51.35
CA GLU A 283 18.48 9.53 -51.16
C GLU A 283 17.58 8.44 -50.61
N GLU A 284 17.62 7.23 -51.17
CA GLU A 284 16.88 6.08 -50.64
C GLU A 284 17.25 5.77 -49.18
N PHE A 285 18.54 5.81 -48.86
CA PHE A 285 19.01 5.59 -47.50
C PHE A 285 18.49 6.67 -46.55
N GLN A 286 18.52 7.95 -46.96
CA GLN A 286 17.96 9.05 -46.16
C GLN A 286 16.46 8.89 -45.93
N VAL A 287 15.68 8.54 -46.96
CA VAL A 287 14.23 8.29 -46.83
C VAL A 287 13.96 7.12 -45.88
N LYS A 288 14.68 6.00 -46.04
CA LYS A 288 14.58 4.84 -45.14
C LYS A 288 14.92 5.22 -43.69
N GLN A 289 15.97 5.99 -43.48
CA GLN A 289 16.39 6.44 -42.15
C GLN A 289 15.35 7.38 -41.53
N GLN A 290 14.80 8.30 -42.31
CA GLN A 290 13.78 9.24 -41.86
C GLN A 290 12.47 8.53 -41.48
N ALA A 291 12.02 7.58 -42.29
CA ALA A 291 10.86 6.74 -41.96
C ALA A 291 11.07 5.93 -40.67
N GLN A 292 12.26 5.36 -40.47
CA GLN A 292 12.60 4.67 -39.21
C GLN A 292 12.61 5.61 -38.00
N LEU A 293 13.11 6.84 -38.16
CA LEU A 293 13.09 7.84 -37.10
C LEU A 293 11.66 8.25 -36.74
N GLU A 294 10.81 8.50 -37.73
CA GLU A 294 9.39 8.82 -37.53
C GLU A 294 8.65 7.67 -36.82
N GLN A 295 8.88 6.42 -37.23
CA GLN A 295 8.32 5.25 -36.57
C GLN A 295 8.77 5.16 -35.10
N ARG A 296 10.07 5.35 -34.83
CA ARG A 296 10.60 5.36 -33.45
C ARG A 296 10.04 6.51 -32.62
N GLN A 297 9.84 7.68 -33.20
CA GLN A 297 9.21 8.83 -32.53
C GLN A 297 7.75 8.55 -32.21
N ALA A 298 6.99 7.95 -33.14
CA ALA A 298 5.60 7.56 -32.91
C ALA A 298 5.48 6.53 -31.77
N ILE A 299 6.32 5.49 -31.76
CA ILE A 299 6.36 4.50 -30.67
C ILE A 299 6.70 5.17 -29.34
N LYS A 300 7.70 6.07 -29.32
CA LYS A 300 8.07 6.82 -28.11
C LYS A 300 6.87 7.64 -27.60
N GLN A 301 6.17 8.35 -28.47
CA GLN A 301 4.99 9.15 -28.10
C GLN A 301 3.88 8.27 -27.51
N GLN A 302 3.56 7.14 -28.14
CA GLN A 302 2.57 6.19 -27.64
C GLN A 302 2.94 5.63 -26.25
N LEU A 303 4.21 5.28 -26.04
CA LEU A 303 4.69 4.80 -24.74
C LEU A 303 4.62 5.90 -23.67
N THR A 304 4.97 7.14 -24.02
CA THR A 304 4.86 8.27 -23.09
C THR A 304 3.41 8.58 -22.72
N GLU A 305 2.47 8.47 -23.66
CA GLU A 305 1.04 8.65 -23.39
C GLU A 305 0.53 7.57 -22.44
N ARG A 306 0.83 6.30 -22.72
CA ARG A 306 0.47 5.18 -21.82
C ARG A 306 1.07 5.30 -20.42
N LEU A 307 2.32 5.75 -20.31
CA LEU A 307 2.94 6.01 -19.00
C LEU A 307 2.23 7.14 -18.25
N ARG A 308 1.81 8.19 -18.96
CA ARG A 308 1.05 9.29 -18.37
C ARG A 308 -0.33 8.82 -17.91
N GLU A 309 -1.04 8.03 -18.72
CA GLU A 309 -2.32 7.42 -18.37
C GLU A 309 -2.19 6.55 -17.10
N LEU A 310 -1.23 5.62 -17.09
CA LEU A 310 -0.96 4.76 -15.93
C LEU A 310 -0.66 5.59 -14.68
N ARG A 311 0.17 6.62 -14.80
CA ARG A 311 0.47 7.51 -13.67
C ARG A 311 -0.79 8.19 -13.14
N THR A 312 -1.66 8.68 -14.02
CA THR A 312 -2.94 9.29 -13.59
C THR A 312 -3.88 8.28 -12.94
N CYS A 313 -3.93 7.03 -13.42
CA CYS A 313 -4.70 5.97 -12.78
C CYS A 313 -4.20 5.69 -11.36
N VAL A 314 -2.88 5.52 -11.20
CA VAL A 314 -2.26 5.29 -9.88
C VAL A 314 -2.51 6.47 -8.94
N GLU A 315 -2.35 7.70 -9.40
CA GLU A 315 -2.63 8.90 -8.59
C GLU A 315 -4.10 8.95 -8.13
N GLN A 316 -5.04 8.55 -8.99
CA GLN A 316 -6.46 8.47 -8.63
C GLN A 316 -6.77 7.34 -7.64
N GLU A 317 -6.16 6.16 -7.81
CA GLU A 317 -6.33 5.04 -6.86
C GLU A 317 -5.78 5.41 -5.48
N VAL A 318 -4.56 5.97 -5.42
CA VAL A 318 -3.98 6.46 -4.17
C VAL A 318 -4.87 7.51 -3.51
N ALA A 319 -5.46 8.43 -4.29
CA ALA A 319 -6.39 9.42 -3.76
C ALA A 319 -7.68 8.78 -3.21
N ARG A 320 -8.23 7.76 -3.88
CA ARG A 320 -9.41 7.02 -3.41
C ARG A 320 -9.09 6.25 -2.13
N ASP A 321 -7.97 5.53 -2.09
CA ASP A 321 -7.52 4.78 -0.92
C ASP A 321 -7.29 5.70 0.28
N HIS A 322 -6.74 6.89 0.03
CA HIS A 322 -6.56 7.87 1.09
C HIS A 322 -7.90 8.40 1.63
N GLN A 323 -8.91 8.55 0.78
CA GLN A 323 -10.27 8.95 1.20
C GLN A 323 -10.96 7.83 1.98
N THR A 324 -10.90 6.58 1.52
CA THR A 324 -11.50 5.44 2.22
C THR A 324 -10.82 5.21 3.57
N PHE A 325 -9.50 5.32 3.64
CA PHE A 325 -8.75 5.23 4.89
C PHE A 325 -9.16 6.33 5.88
N LYS A 326 -9.32 7.58 5.41
CA LYS A 326 -9.82 8.68 6.25
C LYS A 326 -11.20 8.38 6.81
N LEU A 327 -12.13 7.93 5.95
CA LEU A 327 -13.49 7.59 6.36
C LEU A 327 -13.47 6.47 7.41
N MET A 328 -12.77 5.38 7.13
CA MET A 328 -12.62 4.27 8.09
C MET A 328 -12.02 4.73 9.41
N SER A 329 -11.01 5.60 9.39
CA SER A 329 -10.39 6.12 10.61
C SER A 329 -11.39 6.93 11.44
N VAL A 330 -12.16 7.81 10.81
CA VAL A 330 -13.19 8.62 11.49
C VAL A 330 -14.29 7.73 12.06
N GLU A 331 -14.84 6.79 11.27
CA GLU A 331 -15.88 5.88 11.75
C GLU A 331 -15.38 4.97 12.87
N SER A 332 -14.14 4.49 12.80
CA SER A 332 -13.53 3.70 13.87
C SER A 332 -13.37 4.51 15.16
N TYR A 333 -13.02 5.79 15.06
CA TYR A 333 -12.89 6.68 16.19
C TYR A 333 -14.26 6.98 16.82
N ASN A 334 -15.27 7.26 15.99
CA ASN A 334 -16.65 7.48 16.45
C ASN A 334 -17.21 6.22 17.15
N ALA A 335 -16.98 5.03 16.59
CA ALA A 335 -17.36 3.77 17.21
C ALA A 335 -16.63 3.56 18.55
N LEU A 336 -15.36 3.92 18.63
CA LEU A 336 -14.58 3.81 19.86
C LEU A 336 -15.06 4.81 20.93
N GLU A 337 -15.38 6.04 20.55
CA GLU A 337 -15.91 7.07 21.45
C GLU A 337 -17.30 6.66 21.99
N THR A 338 -18.17 6.13 21.14
CA THR A 338 -19.50 5.63 21.57
C THR A 338 -19.38 4.43 22.51
N LEU A 339 -18.50 3.46 22.20
CA LEU A 339 -18.23 2.32 23.08
C LEU A 339 -17.62 2.76 24.41
N GLN A 340 -16.67 3.70 24.41
CA GLN A 340 -16.14 4.29 25.64
C GLN A 340 -17.23 5.01 26.44
N GLY A 341 -18.13 5.71 25.76
CA GLY A 341 -19.34 6.27 26.34
C GLY A 341 -20.15 5.20 27.07
N ILE A 342 -20.49 4.09 26.41
CA ILE A 342 -21.25 2.98 27.01
C ILE A 342 -20.51 2.38 28.21
N VAL A 343 -19.19 2.16 28.10
CA VAL A 343 -18.36 1.66 29.21
C VAL A 343 -18.43 2.61 30.40
N SER A 344 -18.31 3.92 30.18
CA SER A 344 -18.41 4.91 31.26
C SER A 344 -19.79 4.91 31.94
N HIS A 345 -20.87 4.74 31.18
CA HIS A 345 -22.21 4.58 31.75
C HIS A 345 -22.32 3.28 32.55
N GLY A 346 -21.77 2.18 32.03
CA GLY A 346 -21.65 0.91 32.75
C GLY A 346 -20.88 1.05 34.07
N ASP A 347 -19.74 1.74 34.07
CA ASP A 347 -18.95 2.01 35.27
C ASP A 347 -19.74 2.85 36.28
N THR A 348 -20.47 3.88 35.83
CA THR A 348 -21.33 4.66 36.74
C THR A 348 -22.46 3.82 37.32
N LEU A 349 -23.07 2.92 36.54
CA LEU A 349 -24.11 2.01 37.01
C LEU A 349 -23.55 1.03 38.05
N VAL A 350 -22.37 0.46 37.81
CA VAL A 350 -21.66 -0.41 38.77
C VAL A 350 -21.34 0.36 40.05
N GLN A 351 -20.81 1.57 39.96
CA GLN A 351 -20.54 2.42 41.12
C GLN A 351 -21.81 2.74 41.91
N LEU A 352 -22.89 3.13 41.23
CA LEU A 352 -24.19 3.37 41.86
C LEU A 352 -24.72 2.11 42.54
N SER A 353 -24.67 0.96 41.87
CA SER A 353 -25.08 -0.33 42.45
C SER A 353 -24.29 -0.66 43.71
N ALA A 354 -22.98 -0.40 43.72
CA ALA A 354 -22.11 -0.63 44.88
C ALA A 354 -22.41 0.33 46.04
N VAL A 355 -22.75 1.59 45.75
CA VAL A 355 -23.19 2.56 46.77
C VAL A 355 -24.55 2.16 47.34
N CYS A 356 -25.52 1.82 46.49
CA CYS A 356 -26.84 1.32 46.89
C CYS A 356 -26.72 0.05 47.74
N ALA A 357 -25.87 -0.90 47.34
CA ALA A 357 -25.64 -2.15 48.06
C ALA A 357 -25.12 -1.95 49.49
N LYS A 358 -24.49 -0.82 49.83
CA LYS A 358 -24.09 -0.52 51.22
C LYS A 358 -25.30 -0.23 52.12
N MET A 359 -26.39 0.28 51.57
CA MET A 359 -27.61 0.66 52.30
C MET A 359 -28.62 -0.49 52.42
N GLU A 360 -28.39 -1.59 51.73
CA GLU A 360 -29.25 -2.77 51.74
C GLU A 360 -29.04 -3.62 53.00
N THR A 361 -30.14 -4.14 53.55
CA THR A 361 -30.10 -5.01 54.73
C THR A 361 -29.53 -6.40 54.39
N GLN A 362 -29.03 -7.14 55.39
CA GLN A 362 -28.56 -8.52 55.16
C GLN A 362 -29.67 -9.44 54.63
N ARG A 363 -30.93 -9.16 54.99
CA ARG A 363 -32.10 -9.88 54.45
C ARG A 363 -32.19 -9.67 52.94
N GLU A 364 -32.15 -8.44 52.46
CA GLU A 364 -32.19 -8.12 51.02
C GLU A 364 -30.97 -8.61 50.22
N LYS A 365 -29.84 -8.89 50.88
CA LYS A 365 -28.63 -9.45 50.25
C LYS A 365 -28.64 -10.97 50.16
N MET A 366 -29.28 -11.64 51.11
CA MET A 366 -29.34 -13.11 51.18
C MET A 366 -30.62 -13.69 50.59
N PHE A 367 -31.71 -12.92 50.55
CA PHE A 367 -33.00 -13.38 50.05
C PHE A 367 -33.14 -13.08 48.56
N LEU A 368 -33.04 -14.12 47.74
CA LEU A 368 -33.68 -14.12 46.43
C LEU A 368 -35.19 -14.07 46.70
N LEU A 369 -35.88 -13.03 46.24
CA LEU A 369 -37.33 -12.95 46.42
C LEU A 369 -37.99 -14.23 45.90
N PRO A 370 -38.98 -14.81 46.60
CA PRO A 370 -39.76 -15.91 46.06
C PRO A 370 -40.35 -15.50 44.71
N GLU A 371 -40.33 -16.41 43.74
CA GLU A 371 -41.14 -16.24 42.53
C GLU A 371 -42.60 -16.15 42.98
N LEU A 372 -43.24 -15.00 42.75
CA LEU A 372 -44.69 -14.94 42.85
C LEU A 372 -45.20 -15.90 41.78
N SER A 373 -45.93 -16.94 42.19
CA SER A 373 -46.75 -17.70 41.28
C SER A 373 -47.63 -16.70 40.52
N ARG A 374 -47.63 -16.79 39.18
CA ARG A 374 -48.37 -15.92 38.25
C ARG A 374 -49.88 -15.85 38.53
N GLU A 375 -50.38 -16.63 39.49
CA GLU A 375 -51.78 -16.68 39.91
C GLU A 375 -52.23 -15.47 40.76
N ILE A 376 -51.31 -14.71 41.37
CA ILE A 376 -51.70 -13.66 42.34
C ILE A 376 -51.93 -12.29 41.66
N ILE A 377 -51.51 -12.11 40.40
CA ILE A 377 -51.76 -10.88 39.66
C ILE A 377 -52.46 -11.25 38.36
N GLU A 378 -53.78 -11.02 38.30
CA GLU A 378 -54.51 -10.93 37.03
C GLU A 378 -54.01 -9.70 36.24
N ILE A 379 -52.80 -9.81 35.69
CA ILE A 379 -52.39 -8.93 34.60
C ILE A 379 -53.20 -9.42 33.42
N ARG A 380 -54.22 -8.65 33.04
CA ARG A 380 -54.86 -8.77 31.72
C ARG A 380 -53.74 -8.86 30.70
N GLU A 381 -53.53 -10.06 30.15
CA GLU A 381 -52.71 -10.24 28.96
C GLU A 381 -53.34 -9.37 27.88
N VAL A 382 -52.76 -8.19 27.66
CA VAL A 382 -53.06 -7.39 26.48
C VAL A 382 -52.45 -8.18 25.33
N LYS A 383 -53.27 -9.06 24.75
CA LYS A 383 -52.95 -9.75 23.51
C LYS A 383 -52.52 -8.70 22.48
N ASP A 384 -51.34 -8.92 21.94
CA ASP A 384 -50.71 -8.21 20.83
C ASP A 384 -51.71 -7.57 19.86
N GLN A 385 -51.92 -6.26 20.01
CA GLN A 385 -52.56 -5.42 19.00
C GLN A 385 -51.81 -4.09 18.85
N SER A 386 -50.48 -4.15 18.80
CA SER A 386 -49.66 -2.99 18.43
C SER A 386 -48.65 -3.36 17.36
N ALA A 387 -49.15 -3.74 16.18
CA ALA A 387 -48.38 -3.74 14.93
C ALA A 387 -47.99 -2.32 14.44
N ALA A 388 -48.19 -1.29 15.28
CA ALA A 388 -47.97 0.11 14.97
C ALA A 388 -47.04 0.83 15.97
N ALA A 389 -46.31 0.08 16.81
CA ALA A 389 -45.24 0.65 17.62
C ALA A 389 -43.93 0.61 16.84
N THR A 390 -43.24 1.76 16.74
CA THR A 390 -41.90 1.87 16.15
C THR A 390 -40.94 0.85 16.80
N ASP A 391 -40.04 0.26 16.01
CA ASP A 391 -39.14 -0.83 16.46
C ASP A 391 -38.40 -0.53 17.78
N GLN A 392 -38.07 0.74 18.04
CA GLN A 392 -37.45 1.21 19.29
C GLN A 392 -38.32 0.96 20.54
N LEU A 393 -39.65 1.16 20.46
CA LEU A 393 -40.55 0.93 21.59
C LEU A 393 -40.73 -0.56 21.86
N ARG A 394 -40.62 -1.40 20.83
CA ARG A 394 -40.71 -2.86 20.97
C ARG A 394 -39.50 -3.44 21.68
N GLU A 395 -38.29 -2.94 21.39
CA GLU A 395 -37.07 -3.29 22.12
C GLU A 395 -37.14 -2.82 23.58
N GLU A 396 -37.58 -1.58 23.85
CA GLU A 396 -37.71 -1.08 25.22
C GLU A 396 -38.72 -1.88 26.05
N ILE A 397 -39.86 -2.26 25.47
CA ILE A 397 -40.87 -3.11 26.14
C ILE A 397 -40.33 -4.54 26.36
N GLY A 398 -39.47 -5.04 25.47
CA GLY A 398 -38.84 -6.35 25.57
C GLY A 398 -37.86 -6.49 26.75
N VAL A 399 -37.25 -5.40 27.20
CA VAL A 399 -36.30 -5.36 28.34
C VAL A 399 -37.02 -5.33 29.70
N VAL A 400 -38.29 -4.93 29.74
CA VAL A 400 -39.07 -4.80 30.98
C VAL A 400 -39.13 -6.10 31.80
N PRO A 401 -39.40 -7.28 31.20
CA PRO A 401 -39.37 -8.56 31.92
C PRO A 401 -38.00 -8.92 32.49
N GLU A 402 -36.90 -8.49 31.84
CA GLU A 402 -35.53 -8.76 32.31
C GLU A 402 -35.20 -7.96 33.58
N MET A 403 -35.88 -6.83 33.80
CA MET A 403 -35.75 -5.98 34.99
C MET A 403 -36.71 -6.33 36.13
N ASP A 404 -37.51 -7.40 36.00
CA ASP A 404 -38.55 -7.76 36.99
C ASP A 404 -38.00 -7.96 38.41
N THR A 405 -36.79 -8.50 38.53
CA THR A 405 -36.13 -8.71 39.81
C THR A 405 -35.71 -7.40 40.46
N PHE A 406 -35.21 -6.45 39.66
CA PHE A 406 -34.86 -5.10 40.10
C PHE A 406 -36.10 -4.36 40.61
N TRP A 407 -37.18 -4.33 39.82
CA TRP A 407 -38.42 -3.65 40.20
C TRP A 407 -39.09 -4.27 41.42
N ARG A 408 -39.08 -5.61 41.54
CA ARG A 408 -39.54 -6.30 42.75
C ARG A 408 -38.76 -5.84 43.99
N ARG A 409 -37.44 -5.71 43.89
CA ARG A 409 -36.58 -5.25 44.98
C ARG A 409 -36.89 -3.80 45.37
N VAL A 410 -37.05 -2.91 44.39
CA VAL A 410 -37.43 -1.51 44.62
C VAL A 410 -38.79 -1.41 45.32
N ASN A 411 -39.78 -2.19 44.89
CA ASN A 411 -41.11 -2.19 45.48
C ASN A 411 -41.12 -2.69 46.92
N ASN A 412 -40.38 -3.75 47.23
CA ASN A 412 -40.25 -4.23 48.61
C ASN A 412 -39.65 -3.16 49.55
N VAL A 413 -38.57 -2.50 49.12
CA VAL A 413 -37.98 -1.41 49.90
C VAL A 413 -38.97 -0.25 50.07
N ALA A 414 -39.79 0.05 49.05
CA ALA A 414 -40.83 1.07 49.16
C ALA A 414 -41.88 0.72 50.22
N VAL A 415 -42.29 -0.55 50.32
CA VAL A 415 -43.19 -1.06 51.36
C VAL A 415 -42.54 -0.95 52.75
N ASP A 416 -41.30 -1.39 52.89
CA ASP A 416 -40.57 -1.31 54.16
C ASP A 416 -40.42 0.15 54.65
N VAL A 417 -40.08 1.06 53.74
CA VAL A 417 -40.04 2.50 54.02
C VAL A 417 -41.40 3.04 54.44
N ALA A 418 -42.50 2.58 53.83
CA ALA A 418 -43.85 2.98 54.22
C ALA A 418 -44.20 2.47 55.63
N CYS A 419 -43.88 1.21 55.95
CA CYS A 419 -44.05 0.63 57.27
C CYS A 419 -43.25 1.38 58.34
N LEU A 420 -41.97 1.67 58.09
CA LEU A 420 -41.11 2.44 59.00
C LEU A 420 -41.64 3.86 59.21
N LYS A 421 -42.12 4.53 58.16
CA LYS A 421 -42.77 5.85 58.28
C LYS A 421 -44.02 5.78 59.16
N GLN A 422 -44.83 4.73 59.04
CA GLN A 422 -46.03 4.56 59.84
C GLN A 422 -45.70 4.27 61.32
N GLN A 423 -44.71 3.41 61.58
CA GLN A 423 -44.23 3.16 62.94
C GLN A 423 -43.65 4.41 63.58
N LYS A 424 -42.85 5.19 62.84
CA LYS A 424 -42.34 6.48 63.29
C LYS A 424 -43.48 7.41 63.70
N LYS A 425 -44.51 7.57 62.86
CA LYS A 425 -45.69 8.39 63.19
C LYS A 425 -46.40 7.91 64.46
N ARG A 426 -46.56 6.60 64.65
CA ARG A 426 -47.16 6.02 65.88
C ARG A 426 -46.31 6.29 67.11
N LEU A 427 -44.98 6.13 67.02
CA LEU A 427 -44.05 6.43 68.11
C LEU A 427 -44.01 7.92 68.43
N GLU A 428 -44.07 8.80 67.43
CA GLU A 428 -44.19 10.24 67.64
C GLU A 428 -45.49 10.60 68.35
N ALA A 429 -46.62 9.98 67.97
CA ALA A 429 -47.90 10.15 68.64
C ALA A 429 -47.86 9.63 70.09
N SER A 430 -47.35 8.43 70.33
CA SER A 430 -47.21 7.87 71.68
C SER A 430 -46.23 8.68 72.55
N ASN A 431 -45.13 9.18 71.99
CA ASN A 431 -44.21 10.07 72.69
C ASN A 431 -44.89 11.41 73.01
N SER A 432 -45.72 11.94 72.12
CA SER A 432 -46.51 13.14 72.41
C SER A 432 -47.54 12.90 73.52
N GLN A 433 -48.16 11.72 73.58
CA GLN A 433 -49.08 11.30 74.65
C GLN A 433 -48.33 11.12 75.97
N LEU A 434 -47.21 10.39 76.01
CA LEU A 434 -46.38 10.22 77.20
C LEU A 434 -45.83 11.57 77.71
N LYS A 435 -45.48 12.49 76.82
CA LYS A 435 -45.10 13.86 77.22
C LYS A 435 -46.26 14.62 77.84
N ALA A 436 -47.47 14.46 77.32
CA ALA A 436 -48.67 15.06 77.90
C ALA A 436 -49.01 14.42 79.26
N GLU A 437 -48.94 13.10 79.39
CA GLU A 437 -49.14 12.38 80.65
C GLU A 437 -48.06 12.73 81.70
N LEU A 438 -46.80 12.88 81.28
CA LEU A 438 -45.73 13.36 82.15
C LEU A 438 -45.98 14.81 82.59
N GLN A 439 -46.48 15.66 81.68
CA GLN A 439 -46.88 17.04 81.99
C GLN A 439 -48.03 17.06 82.99
N ASP A 440 -49.06 16.24 82.81
CA ASP A 440 -50.19 16.10 83.73
C ASP A 440 -49.76 15.50 85.08
N TYR A 441 -48.87 14.50 85.09
CA TYR A 441 -48.29 13.95 86.31
C TYR A 441 -47.47 14.98 87.06
N LEU A 442 -46.67 15.80 86.37
CA LEU A 442 -45.92 16.90 86.97
C LEU A 442 -46.85 18.00 87.51
N VAL A 443 -47.94 18.34 86.81
CA VAL A 443 -48.98 19.25 87.29
C VAL A 443 -49.66 18.67 88.54
N ASN A 444 -50.02 17.39 88.53
CA ASN A 444 -50.64 16.70 89.66
C ASN A 444 -49.69 16.53 90.85
N LEU A 445 -48.37 16.34 90.62
CA LEU A 445 -47.36 16.34 91.68
C LEU A 445 -47.19 17.74 92.29
N ASN A 446 -47.35 18.78 91.47
CA ASN A 446 -47.42 20.18 91.91
C ASN A 446 -48.70 20.45 92.74
N ILE A 447 -49.79 19.72 92.48
CA ILE A 447 -51.04 19.82 93.24
C ILE A 447 -50.98 18.97 94.53
N SER A 448 -50.26 17.83 94.53
CA SER A 448 -50.09 16.97 95.71
C SER A 448 -49.03 17.45 96.69
N ASN A 449 -48.02 18.21 96.23
CA ASN A 449 -47.13 18.97 97.10
C ASN A 449 -47.72 20.37 97.36
N GLY A 450 -48.91 20.42 97.95
CA GLY A 450 -49.51 21.67 98.42
C GLY A 450 -49.83 22.65 97.28
N SER A 451 -51.08 22.60 96.84
CA SER A 451 -51.80 23.67 96.16
C SER A 451 -51.16 25.07 96.28
N ASN A 452 -50.36 25.44 95.29
CA ASN A 452 -50.11 26.84 94.96
C ASN A 452 -50.92 27.16 93.71
N SER A 453 -52.22 27.41 93.90
CA SER A 453 -53.10 28.10 92.97
C SER A 453 -52.70 29.58 92.79
N HIS A 454 -51.40 29.87 92.81
CA HIS A 454 -50.81 31.21 92.73
C HIS A 454 -49.51 31.23 91.92
N VAL A 455 -49.41 30.40 90.87
CA VAL A 455 -48.32 30.49 89.88
C VAL A 455 -48.87 30.61 88.46
N HIS A 456 -49.97 31.35 88.29
CA HIS A 456 -50.42 31.81 86.97
C HIS A 456 -50.05 33.27 86.67
N ASP A 457 -49.36 33.98 87.58
CA ASP A 457 -48.99 35.40 87.38
C ASP A 457 -47.49 35.70 87.18
N TYR A 458 -46.62 34.70 87.10
CA TYR A 458 -45.16 34.94 86.88
C TYR A 458 -44.53 34.19 85.70
N LEU A 459 -45.29 33.94 84.63
CA LEU A 459 -44.69 33.76 83.31
C LEU A 459 -45.14 34.90 82.41
N CYS A 460 -44.46 36.04 82.59
CA CYS A 460 -44.43 37.12 81.61
C CYS A 460 -44.41 36.54 80.20
N ARG A 461 -45.29 37.06 79.34
CA ARG A 461 -45.21 36.84 77.88
C ARG A 461 -43.75 36.94 77.46
N ARG A 462 -43.22 35.84 76.91
CA ARG A 462 -41.91 35.84 76.28
C ARG A 462 -41.89 36.97 75.24
N PRO A 463 -40.90 37.88 75.26
CA PRO A 463 -40.78 38.91 74.25
C PRO A 463 -40.81 38.27 72.86
N LYS A 464 -41.52 38.91 71.91
CA LYS A 464 -41.62 38.47 70.51
C LYS A 464 -40.26 38.36 69.80
N SER A 465 -39.16 38.73 70.44
CA SER A 465 -37.77 38.60 69.97
C SER A 465 -37.09 37.25 70.27
N MET A 466 -37.78 36.29 70.90
CA MET A 466 -37.24 34.94 71.21
C MET A 466 -38.09 33.78 70.67
N SER A 467 -38.90 34.00 69.64
CA SER A 467 -39.40 32.89 68.81
C SER A 467 -38.27 32.42 67.90
N VAL A 468 -37.72 31.24 68.18
CA VAL A 468 -36.99 30.50 67.16
C VAL A 468 -38.04 29.97 66.20
N ASP A 469 -38.19 30.62 65.04
CA ASP A 469 -38.96 30.05 63.94
C ASP A 469 -38.40 28.65 63.69
N ARG A 470 -39.28 27.64 63.79
CA ARG A 470 -38.96 26.35 63.20
C ARG A 470 -38.66 26.63 61.75
N VAL A 471 -37.40 26.42 61.35
CA VAL A 471 -36.99 26.37 59.96
C VAL A 471 -37.93 25.37 59.28
N THR A 472 -38.95 25.90 58.61
CA THR A 472 -39.68 25.16 57.61
C THR A 472 -38.62 24.70 56.63
N ARG A 473 -38.50 23.39 56.48
CA ARG A 473 -37.71 22.80 55.42
C ARG A 473 -38.17 23.47 54.13
N LEU A 474 -37.35 24.35 53.59
CA LEU A 474 -37.55 24.92 52.27
C LEU A 474 -37.65 23.73 51.32
N GLN A 475 -38.87 23.37 50.92
CA GLN A 475 -39.06 22.72 49.64
C GLN A 475 -38.62 23.74 48.61
N LEU A 476 -37.37 23.59 48.15
CA LEU A 476 -36.93 24.21 46.92
C LEU A 476 -37.81 23.63 45.80
N GLN A 477 -38.86 24.37 45.44
CA GLN A 477 -39.44 24.22 44.12
C GLN A 477 -38.38 24.66 43.11
N PRO A 478 -38.14 23.91 42.03
CA PRO A 478 -37.27 24.38 40.97
C PRO A 478 -37.96 25.58 40.30
N LYS A 479 -37.45 26.79 40.57
CA LYS A 479 -37.75 27.95 39.75
C LYS A 479 -37.27 27.65 38.34
N GLN A 480 -38.20 27.64 37.38
CA GLN A 480 -37.87 27.89 35.99
C GLN A 480 -37.18 29.26 35.91
N VAL A 481 -35.93 29.28 35.47
CA VAL A 481 -35.23 30.49 35.06
C VAL A 481 -35.06 30.41 33.54
N LYS A 482 -35.82 31.25 32.82
CA LYS A 482 -35.47 31.61 31.45
C LYS A 482 -34.33 32.62 31.49
N SER A 483 -33.29 32.31 30.73
CA SER A 483 -32.38 33.20 29.99
C SER A 483 -31.90 34.51 30.63
N ALA A 484 -30.58 34.61 30.82
CA ALA A 484 -29.78 35.75 30.35
C ALA A 484 -28.30 35.33 30.31
N LEU A 485 -27.74 35.36 29.10
CA LEU A 485 -26.28 35.33 28.85
C LEU A 485 -25.62 36.56 29.51
N PRO A 486 -24.35 36.45 29.90
CA PRO A 486 -23.40 37.32 29.21
C PRO A 486 -22.08 36.63 28.84
N ALA A 487 -21.50 37.20 27.79
CA ALA A 487 -20.27 36.82 27.11
C ALA A 487 -19.03 36.79 28.03
N GLY A 488 -18.14 35.84 27.74
CA GLY A 488 -16.82 35.72 28.37
C GLY A 488 -15.93 34.76 27.59
N ARG A 489 -15.09 35.34 26.73
CA ARG A 489 -14.15 34.77 25.75
C ARG A 489 -13.30 33.58 26.21
N ARG A 490 -13.15 32.58 25.32
CA ARG A 490 -11.94 31.75 25.13
C ARG A 490 -11.62 31.65 23.62
N PRO A 491 -10.34 31.41 23.25
CA PRO A 491 -9.76 31.75 21.94
C PRO A 491 -10.11 30.75 20.82
N PRO A 492 -9.94 31.13 19.54
CA PRO A 492 -10.31 30.28 18.42
C PRO A 492 -9.20 29.26 18.05
N PRO A 493 -9.58 28.07 17.55
CA PRO A 493 -8.69 27.17 16.81
C PRO A 493 -8.55 27.59 15.33
N PRO A 494 -7.52 27.11 14.61
CA PRO A 494 -7.16 27.60 13.28
C PRO A 494 -8.06 27.05 12.18
N THR A 495 -8.29 27.87 11.16
CA THR A 495 -9.05 27.62 9.94
C THR A 495 -8.33 26.71 8.93
N PRO A 496 -9.04 25.81 8.23
CA PRO A 496 -8.59 25.24 6.96
C PRO A 496 -9.03 26.12 5.77
N PRO A 497 -8.27 26.18 4.65
CA PRO A 497 -8.67 26.97 3.48
C PRO A 497 -9.59 26.16 2.54
N THR A 498 -10.71 26.76 2.17
CA THR A 498 -11.57 26.37 1.07
C THR A 498 -11.06 26.99 -0.24
N ILE A 499 -10.85 26.16 -1.27
CA ILE A 499 -10.55 26.60 -2.64
C ILE A 499 -11.80 26.32 -3.49
N HIS A 500 -12.37 27.37 -4.06
CA HIS A 500 -13.37 27.31 -5.13
C HIS A 500 -12.69 27.31 -6.53
N PRO A 501 -13.38 26.81 -7.57
CA PRO A 501 -12.76 26.46 -8.84
C PRO A 501 -12.78 27.59 -9.87
N GLY A 502 -11.78 27.57 -10.76
CA GLY A 502 -11.90 27.99 -12.16
C GLY A 502 -11.52 29.43 -12.51
N ARG A 503 -10.33 29.64 -13.11
CA ARG A 503 -10.20 30.16 -14.49
C ARG A 503 -8.76 30.12 -15.02
N VAL A 504 -8.63 29.45 -16.16
CA VAL A 504 -7.71 29.57 -17.30
C VAL A 504 -6.87 30.87 -17.39
N ARG A 505 -5.54 30.74 -17.59
CA ARG A 505 -4.81 31.30 -18.74
C ARG A 505 -3.37 30.78 -18.87
N VAL A 506 -2.99 30.63 -20.13
CA VAL A 506 -1.74 30.13 -20.74
C VAL A 506 -0.65 31.22 -20.77
N ALA A 507 0.62 30.84 -20.59
CA ALA A 507 1.82 31.34 -21.29
C ALA A 507 3.05 30.54 -20.78
N ALA A 508 3.72 29.79 -21.66
CA ALA A 508 5.03 30.11 -22.25
C ALA A 508 6.19 30.04 -21.22
N PHE A 509 6.98 28.97 -21.24
CA PHE A 509 8.24 28.77 -21.99
C PHE A 509 9.48 29.36 -21.30
N GLU A 510 10.54 28.54 -21.32
CA GLU A 510 11.97 28.85 -21.12
C GLU A 510 12.56 29.03 -19.72
N ALA A 511 13.35 28.01 -19.37
CA ALA A 511 14.49 28.11 -18.47
C ALA A 511 15.66 28.78 -19.20
N ASN A 512 16.09 29.94 -18.69
CA ASN A 512 17.36 30.56 -19.03
C ASN A 512 18.39 30.19 -17.96
N PHE A 513 19.36 29.35 -18.32
CA PHE A 513 20.68 29.35 -17.70
C PHE A 513 21.68 29.99 -18.67
N SER A 514 22.10 31.20 -18.33
CA SER A 514 23.28 31.85 -18.89
C SER A 514 24.54 31.24 -18.30
N ASN A 515 25.51 30.89 -19.16
CA ASN A 515 26.87 31.36 -18.98
C ASN A 515 27.62 31.38 -20.32
N ALA A 516 28.33 32.48 -20.50
CA ALA A 516 28.79 33.02 -21.75
C ALA A 516 30.24 32.64 -22.10
N VAL A 517 30.64 33.12 -23.29
CA VAL A 517 31.97 33.58 -23.71
C VAL A 517 32.68 32.67 -24.74
N ARG A 518 32.53 33.01 -26.04
CA ARG A 518 33.58 33.67 -26.86
C ARG A 518 33.09 33.91 -28.29
N SER A 519 33.01 35.19 -28.65
CA SER A 519 32.87 35.70 -30.01
C SER A 519 34.23 35.73 -30.73
N ARG A 520 34.22 35.48 -32.05
CA ARG A 520 35.08 36.19 -33.00
C ARG A 520 34.53 36.10 -34.43
N ASN A 521 34.15 37.26 -34.96
CA ASN A 521 33.79 37.54 -36.34
C ASN A 521 35.04 37.59 -37.24
N LEU A 522 34.96 37.04 -38.47
CA LEU A 522 35.68 37.44 -39.70
C LEU A 522 34.82 36.88 -40.89
N ILE A 523 34.02 37.68 -41.62
CA ILE A 523 34.31 38.56 -42.78
C ILE A 523 34.74 37.83 -44.09
N ARG A 524 34.11 38.27 -45.20
CA ARG A 524 34.37 38.05 -46.66
C ARG A 524 33.77 36.77 -47.26
N GLY A 525 33.07 36.77 -48.39
CA GLY A 525 32.74 37.79 -49.38
C GLY A 525 32.32 37.05 -50.66
N ARG A 526 31.16 37.39 -51.23
CA ARG A 526 30.76 36.92 -52.58
C ARG A 526 31.48 37.76 -53.64
N PRO A 527 31.80 37.17 -54.81
CA PRO A 527 31.78 37.91 -56.05
C PRO A 527 30.71 37.34 -57.00
N GLU A 528 29.89 38.24 -57.54
CA GLU A 528 29.25 38.11 -58.85
C GLU A 528 30.17 38.70 -59.94
N LEU A 529 29.80 38.48 -61.22
CA LEU A 529 30.26 39.07 -62.49
C LEU A 529 31.19 38.14 -63.31
N ALA A 530 31.12 38.03 -64.64
CA ALA A 530 30.39 38.76 -65.68
C ALA A 530 30.19 37.91 -66.96
N ARG A 531 29.17 38.27 -67.75
CA ARG A 531 29.05 37.98 -69.18
C ARG A 531 30.16 38.69 -69.97
N ILE A 532 30.69 38.04 -71.01
CA ILE A 532 31.51 38.69 -72.05
C ILE A 532 30.77 38.54 -73.38
N GLU A 533 30.55 39.68 -74.02
CA GLU A 533 29.95 39.87 -75.34
C GLU A 533 30.93 39.48 -76.45
N ARG A 534 30.37 39.01 -77.58
CA ARG A 534 31.06 38.76 -78.83
C ARG A 534 30.90 39.98 -79.74
N THR A 535 31.99 40.51 -80.28
CA THR A 535 31.99 41.26 -81.54
C THR A 535 33.32 41.09 -82.28
N SER A 536 33.27 40.33 -83.37
CA SER A 536 33.87 40.55 -84.70
C SER A 536 34.05 39.21 -85.39
#